data_AF-A0A645F062-F1
#
_entry.id   AF-A0A645F062-F1
#
_cell.length_a   1.000
_cell.length_b   1.000
_cell.length_c   1.000
_cell.angle_alpha   90.00
_cell.angle_beta   90.00
_cell.angle_gamma   90.00
#
_symmetry.space_group_name_H-M   'P 1'
#
loop_
_entity.id
_entity.type
_entity.pdbx_description
1 polymer ?
#
loop_
_entity_poly.entity_id
_entity_poly.type
_entity_poly.pdbx_seq_one_letter_code
_entity_poly.pdbx_strand_id
1 'polypeptide(L)' 'MHILQGTQPEIVLTDFPYKKITKATLLKDGSPVKFSFKKKVLTLPAIAPTAEDPDQVIVLEVK' A
#
# COMPACT_ATOMS: atom_id res chain seq x y z
N MET A 1 -3.99 -23.26 -8.78
CA MET A 1 -4.11 -21.79 -8.81
C MET A 1 -4.86 -21.40 -7.55
N HIS A 2 -4.51 -20.31 -6.84
CA HIS A 2 -4.68 -20.06 -5.38
C HIS A 2 -3.43 -20.55 -4.60
N ILE A 3 -2.75 -19.83 -3.69
CA ILE A 3 -2.90 -18.51 -3.03
C ILE A 3 -1.46 -18.02 -2.83
N LEU A 4 -1.15 -16.73 -3.08
CA LEU A 4 0.12 -16.16 -2.63
C LEU A 4 0.11 -16.12 -1.09
N GLN A 5 0.66 -17.16 -0.45
CA GLN A 5 1.05 -17.15 0.95
C GLN A 5 2.20 -16.15 1.12
N GLY A 6 1.87 -14.86 1.17
CA GLY A 6 2.77 -13.79 1.48
C GLY A 6 2.52 -13.33 2.91
N THR A 7 3.15 -13.98 3.88
CA THR A 7 3.41 -13.42 5.22
C THR A 7 4.42 -12.28 5.13
N GLN A 8 4.22 -11.34 4.20
CA GLN A 8 4.90 -10.07 4.21
C GLN A 8 3.90 -9.07 4.78
N PRO A 9 4.09 -8.64 6.05
CA PRO A 9 3.19 -7.67 6.68
C PRO A 9 3.24 -6.31 5.99
N GLU A 10 4.14 -6.13 5.02
CA GLU A 10 4.43 -4.88 4.36
C GLU A 10 4.67 -5.07 2.86
N ILE A 11 4.08 -4.19 2.07
CA ILE A 11 4.33 -3.99 0.65
C ILE A 11 5.47 -2.97 0.56
N VAL A 12 6.58 -3.34 -0.09
CA VAL A 12 7.75 -2.48 -0.28
C VAL A 12 7.93 -2.18 -1.75
N LEU A 13 7.85 -0.90 -2.11
CA LEU A 13 8.10 -0.39 -3.46
C LEU A 13 9.45 0.34 -3.45
N THR A 14 10.44 -0.24 -4.12
CA THR A 14 11.78 0.33 -4.30
C THR A 14 11.83 1.23 -5.54
N ASP A 15 12.76 2.18 -5.55
CA ASP A 15 12.92 3.19 -6.61
C ASP A 15 11.61 3.93 -6.96
N PHE A 16 10.81 4.25 -5.94
CA PHE A 16 9.55 4.95 -6.14
C PHE A 16 9.82 6.32 -6.78
N PRO A 17 9.19 6.64 -7.94
CA PRO A 17 9.64 7.72 -8.82
C PRO A 17 9.34 9.12 -8.29
N TYR A 18 8.54 9.23 -7.23
CA TYR A 18 8.11 10.50 -6.66
C TYR A 18 9.02 10.96 -5.51
N LYS A 19 9.20 12.27 -5.39
CA LYS A 19 10.05 12.86 -4.34
C LYS A 19 9.34 12.91 -2.99
N LYS A 20 8.01 12.99 -2.99
CA LYS A 20 7.22 13.06 -1.75
C LYS A 20 5.86 12.41 -1.95
N ILE A 21 5.38 11.73 -0.91
CA ILE A 21 4.00 11.26 -0.77
C ILE A 21 3.31 12.19 0.22
N THR A 22 2.17 12.76 -0.19
CA THR A 22 1.37 13.66 0.64
C THR A 22 0.27 12.93 1.38
N LYS A 23 -0.29 11.87 0.78
CA LYS A 23 -1.38 11.08 1.37
C LYS A 23 -1.35 9.65 0.85
N ALA A 24 -1.81 8.73 1.68
CA ALA A 24 -2.16 7.37 1.27
C ALA A 24 -3.54 7.04 1.83
N THR A 25 -4.44 6.52 1.00
CA THR A 25 -5.81 6.18 1.40
C THR A 25 -6.27 4.90 0.72
N LEU A 26 -7.13 4.14 1.40
CA LEU A 26 -7.88 3.04 0.79
C LEU A 26 -8.89 3.60 -0.22
N LEU A 27 -8.98 2.99 -1.40
CA LEU A 27 -9.95 3.41 -2.41
C LEU A 27 -11.40 3.14 -1.96
N LYS A 28 -11.62 2.09 -1.18
CA LYS A 28 -12.95 1.64 -0.76
C LYS A 28 -13.72 2.69 0.05
N ASP A 29 -13.07 3.23 1.07
CA ASP A 29 -13.68 4.11 2.07
C ASP A 29 -12.94 5.43 2.25
N GLY A 30 -11.83 5.64 1.54
CA GLY A 30 -10.97 6.80 1.72
C GLY A 30 -10.18 6.76 3.03
N SER A 31 -10.18 5.64 3.77
CA SER A 31 -9.52 5.55 5.07
C SER A 31 -8.03 5.78 4.91
N PRO A 32 -7.42 6.60 5.78
CA PRO A 32 -5.99 6.88 5.70
C PRO A 32 -5.17 5.62 5.99
N VAL A 33 -4.18 5.35 5.14
CA VAL A 33 -3.24 4.24 5.29
C VAL A 33 -1.93 4.78 5.83
N LYS A 34 -1.40 4.14 6.87
CA LYS A 34 -0.06 4.46 7.37
C LYS A 34 0.97 4.03 6.34
N PHE A 35 1.93 4.90 6.03
CA PHE A 35 3.01 4.59 5.10
C PHE A 35 4.33 5.18 5.62
N SER A 36 5.43 4.58 5.19
CA SER A 36 6.78 5.10 5.41
C SER A 36 7.42 5.35 4.06
N PHE A 37 7.96 6.55 3.85
CA PHE A 37 8.67 6.90 2.64
C PHE A 37 10.05 7.46 2.97
N LYS A 38 11.10 6.69 2.64
CA LYS A 38 12.48 7.05 2.96
C LYS A 38 13.43 6.57 1.87
N LYS A 39 14.33 7.45 1.41
CA LYS A 39 15.35 7.13 0.38
C LYS A 39 14.75 6.50 -0.90
N LYS A 40 13.61 7.02 -1.39
CA LYS A 40 12.85 6.47 -2.53
C LYS A 40 12.31 5.04 -2.33
N VAL A 41 12.23 4.59 -1.09
CA VAL A 41 11.57 3.33 -0.73
C VAL A 41 10.27 3.67 -0.02
N LEU A 42 9.17 3.19 -0.59
CA LEU A 42 7.84 3.27 0.00
C LEU A 42 7.50 1.93 0.65
N THR A 43 7.18 1.97 1.94
CA THR A 43 6.70 0.83 2.71
C THR A 43 5.27 1.10 3.14
N LEU A 44 4.37 0.17 2.81
CA LEU A 44 2.95 0.19 3.13
C LEU A 44 2.62 -1.09 3.89
N PRO A 45 1.72 -1.09 4.88
CA PRO A 45 1.24 -2.34 5.47
C PRO A 45 0.47 -3.14 4.41
N ALA A 46 0.69 -4.45 4.38
CA ALA A 46 -0.14 -5.37 3.63
C ALA A 46 -1.49 -5.46 4.33
N ILE A 47 -2.54 -4.98 3.67
CA ILE A 47 -3.91 -5.08 4.18
C ILE A 47 -4.44 -6.43 3.73
N ALA A 48 -4.74 -7.31 4.69
CA ALA A 48 -5.22 -8.64 4.37
C ALA A 48 -6.54 -8.55 3.59
N PRO A 49 -6.67 -9.24 2.45
CA PRO A 49 -7.93 -9.29 1.72
C PRO A 49 -8.98 -9.98 2.59
N THR A 50 -10.17 -9.39 2.65
CA THR A 50 -11.32 -9.99 3.35
C THR A 50 -12.17 -10.73 2.32
N ALA A 51 -13.03 -11.66 2.77
CA ALA A 51 -13.92 -12.40 1.86
C ALA A 51 -14.88 -11.47 1.08
N GLU A 52 -15.13 -10.26 1.59
CA GLU A 52 -15.95 -9.23 0.94
C GLU A 52 -15.15 -8.35 -0.03
N ASP A 53 -13.84 -8.21 0.18
CA ASP A 53 -12.94 -7.40 -0.67
C ASP A 53 -11.63 -8.17 -0.91
N PRO A 54 -11.61 -9.06 -1.92
CA PRO A 54 -10.41 -9.79 -2.29
C PRO A 54 -9.32 -8.89 -2.89
N ASP A 55 -9.71 -7.73 -3.44
CA ASP A 55 -8.82 -6.78 -4.11
C ASP A 55 -8.77 -5.45 -3.34
N GLN A 56 -7.73 -5.26 -2.54
CA GLN A 56 -7.49 -4.02 -1.80
C GLN A 56 -6.66 -3.04 -2.64
N VAL A 57 -7.21 -1.84 -2.90
CA VAL A 57 -6.51 -0.78 -3.67
C VAL A 57 -6.14 0.39 -2.76
N ILE A 58 -4.86 0.75 -2.77
CA ILE A 58 -4.32 1.92 -2.05
C ILE A 58 -4.01 3.01 -3.07
N VAL A 59 -4.57 4.20 -2.84
CA VAL A 59 -4.30 5.41 -3.61
C VAL A 59 -3.21 6.22 -2.93
N LEU A 60 -2.22 6.64 -3.70
CA LEU A 60 -1.11 7.48 -3.24
C LEU A 60 -1.21 8.85 -3.90
N GLU A 61 -1.30 9.89 -3.08
CA GLU A 61 -1.14 11.27 -3.53
C GLU A 61 0.33 11.67 -3.38
N VAL A 62 0.92 12.18 -4.46
CA VAL A 62 2.36 12.44 -4.60
C VAL A 62 2.62 13.86 -5.10
N LYS A 63 3.77 14.42 -4.73
CA LYS A 63 4.23 15.75 -5.14
C LYS A 63 5.66 15.72 -5.66
#